data_AF-A3K292-F1
#
_entry.id   AF-A3K292-F1
#
_cell.length_a   1.000
_cell.length_b   1.000
_cell.length_c   1.000
_cell.angle_alpha   90.00
_cell.angle_beta   90.00
_cell.angle_gamma   90.00
#
_symmetry.space_group_name_H-M   'P 1'
#
loop_
_entity.id
_entity.type
_entity.pdbx_description
1 polymer ?
#
loop_
_entity_poly.entity_id
_entity_poly.type
_entity_poly.pdbx_seq_one_letter_code
_entity_poly.pdbx_strand_id
1 'polypeptide(L)'
;MKHLLIPALLLAAPVHAQFAPTAEERLRALVAPPPVDIYREEKDADLLLIEERAAQLFGTGEAAAIALFTGPGCETCMTAETELQAVVERLGLRMHVLDTSEPGAQALFEELDFDTLPAYVMPDRLIRGHMPDFVLEDYLAP
;
A
#
# COMPACT_ATOMS: atom_id res chain seq x y z
N MET A 1 32.49 44.61 25.70
CA MET A 1 32.34 43.64 26.81
C MET A 1 31.10 43.99 27.62
N LYS A 2 29.98 43.30 27.40
CA LYS A 2 29.06 42.74 28.41
C LYS A 2 27.81 42.23 27.71
N HIS A 3 27.69 40.91 27.71
CA HIS A 3 26.59 40.12 27.20
C HIS A 3 25.33 40.39 28.03
N LEU A 4 24.21 40.70 27.40
CA LEU A 4 22.89 40.56 28.01
C LEU A 4 22.32 39.21 27.57
N LEU A 5 22.46 38.21 28.44
CA LEU A 5 21.73 36.95 28.34
C LEU A 5 20.28 37.20 28.75
N ILE A 6 19.34 36.87 27.86
CA ILE A 6 17.92 36.74 28.16
C ILE A 6 17.67 35.23 28.40
N PRO A 7 17.30 34.78 29.61
CA PRO A 7 16.83 33.41 29.78
C PRO A 7 15.36 33.35 29.32
N ALA A 8 15.13 32.67 28.20
CA ALA A 8 13.79 32.27 27.77
C ALA A 8 13.27 31.19 28.73
N LEU A 9 12.31 31.58 29.57
CA LEU A 9 11.60 30.70 30.49
C LEU A 9 10.61 29.85 29.68
N LEU A 10 10.98 28.60 29.38
CA LEU A 10 10.07 27.58 28.86
C LEU A 10 9.09 27.16 29.97
N LEU A 11 7.90 27.74 29.96
CA LEU A 11 6.77 27.28 30.78
C LEU A 11 6.14 26.05 30.12
N ALA A 12 6.53 24.86 30.57
CA ALA A 12 5.75 23.65 30.32
C ALA A 12 4.46 23.75 31.15
N ALA A 13 3.32 23.97 30.48
CA ALA A 13 2.03 23.88 31.13
C ALA A 13 1.76 22.41 31.51
N PRO A 14 1.39 22.10 32.77
CA PRO A 14 1.00 20.76 33.14
C PRO A 14 -0.32 20.41 32.45
N VAL A 15 -0.33 19.29 31.74
CA VAL A 15 -1.54 18.59 31.29
C VAL A 15 -2.33 18.22 32.55
N HIS A 16 -3.26 19.09 32.96
CA HIS A 16 -4.24 18.73 33.96
C HIS A 16 -5.22 17.77 33.29
N ALA A 17 -5.24 16.52 33.75
CA ALA A 17 -6.35 15.62 33.47
C ALA A 17 -7.62 16.28 34.01
N GLN A 18 -8.44 16.83 33.12
CA GLN A 18 -9.70 17.46 33.47
C GLN A 18 -10.65 16.37 33.93
N PHE A 19 -11.05 16.40 35.21
CA PHE A 19 -12.06 15.49 35.73
C PHE A 19 -13.39 15.86 35.08
N ALA A 20 -13.91 15.04 34.18
CA ALA A 20 -15.23 15.21 33.59
C ALA A 20 -16.29 15.02 34.70
N PRO A 21 -16.98 16.10 35.16
CA PRO A 21 -17.80 16.04 36.36
C PRO A 21 -19.07 15.21 36.19
N THR A 22 -19.54 14.99 34.96
CA THR A 22 -20.77 14.26 34.69
C THR A 22 -20.56 12.93 33.95
N ALA A 23 -21.50 12.01 34.12
CA ALA A 23 -21.52 10.75 33.37
C ALA A 23 -21.65 10.97 31.85
N GLU A 24 -22.36 12.02 31.43
CA GLU A 24 -22.53 12.38 30.02
C GLU A 24 -21.22 12.88 29.39
N GLU A 25 -20.45 13.70 30.10
CA GLU A 25 -19.13 14.15 29.63
C GLU A 25 -18.13 13.00 29.59
N ARG A 26 -18.18 12.08 30.57
CA ARG A 26 -17.38 10.86 30.56
C ARG A 26 -17.76 9.95 29.39
N LEU A 27 -19.05 9.81 29.08
CA LEU A 27 -19.53 9.04 27.93
C LEU A 27 -19.10 9.69 26.60
N ARG A 28 -19.16 11.02 26.51
CA ARG A 28 -18.67 11.76 25.34
C ARG A 28 -17.15 11.61 25.16
N ALA A 29 -16.40 11.55 26.25
CA ALA A 29 -14.95 11.33 26.21
C ALA A 29 -14.55 9.90 25.80
N LEU A 30 -15.47 8.92 25.91
CA LEU A 30 -15.27 7.56 25.40
C LEU A 30 -15.49 7.45 23.88
N VAL A 31 -16.06 8.49 23.25
CA VAL A 31 -16.18 8.53 21.79
C VAL A 31 -14.79 8.83 21.23
N ALA A 32 -14.11 7.78 20.77
CA ALA A 32 -12.86 7.96 20.05
C ALA A 32 -13.11 8.86 18.83
N PRO A 33 -12.24 9.85 18.55
CA PRO A 33 -12.30 10.56 17.29
C PRO A 33 -12.22 9.55 16.14
N PRO A 34 -12.82 9.85 14.98
CA PRO A 34 -12.65 8.99 13.82
C PRO A 34 -11.15 8.78 13.57
N PRO A 35 -10.73 7.55 13.23
CA PRO A 35 -9.33 7.29 12.92
C PRO A 35 -8.89 8.19 11.77
N VAL A 36 -7.77 8.87 11.96
CA VAL A 36 -7.12 9.64 10.90
C VAL A 36 -6.29 8.66 10.08
N ASP A 37 -6.52 8.65 8.76
CA ASP A 37 -5.65 7.92 7.84
C ASP A 37 -4.40 8.76 7.60
N ILE A 38 -3.36 8.50 8.40
CA ILE A 38 -2.08 9.21 8.32
C ILE A 38 -1.29 8.89 7.04
N TYR A 39 -1.71 7.88 6.28
CA TYR A 39 -1.06 7.42 5.05
C TYR A 39 -1.84 7.81 3.78
N ARG A 40 -2.83 8.71 3.91
CA ARG A 40 -3.72 9.04 2.80
C ARG A 40 -2.96 9.62 1.61
N GLU A 41 -2.03 10.53 1.87
CA GLU A 41 -1.28 11.21 0.82
C GLU A 41 -0.37 10.23 0.07
N GLU A 42 0.27 9.31 0.79
CA GLU A 42 1.08 8.25 0.19
C GLU A 42 0.23 7.29 -0.64
N LYS A 43 -0.94 6.88 -0.12
CA LYS A 43 -1.88 6.01 -0.85
C LYS A 43 -2.39 6.68 -2.12
N ASP A 44 -2.75 7.95 -2.06
CA ASP A 44 -3.23 8.69 -3.22
C ASP A 44 -2.12 8.84 -4.28
N ALA A 45 -0.86 9.00 -3.85
CA ALA A 45 0.30 9.03 -4.75
C ALA A 45 0.55 7.66 -5.43
N ASP A 46 0.47 6.56 -4.68
CA ASP A 46 0.63 5.21 -5.22
C ASP A 46 -0.47 4.88 -6.24
N LEU A 47 -1.73 5.22 -5.92
CA LEU A 47 -2.87 5.00 -6.81
C LEU A 47 -2.74 5.82 -8.10
N LEU A 48 -2.31 7.08 -8.02
CA LEU A 48 -2.06 7.90 -9.19
C LEU A 48 -0.95 7.30 -10.06
N LEU A 49 0.12 6.79 -9.45
CA LEU A 49 1.21 6.15 -10.17
C LEU A 49 0.73 4.87 -10.89
N ILE A 50 -0.08 4.04 -10.24
CA ILE A 50 -0.71 2.86 -10.87
C ILE A 50 -1.54 3.28 -12.08
N GLU A 51 -2.35 4.33 -11.95
CA GLU A 51 -3.19 4.84 -13.05
C GLU A 51 -2.32 5.34 -14.23
N GLU A 52 -1.28 6.13 -13.95
CA GLU A 52 -0.36 6.64 -14.98
C GLU A 52 0.43 5.53 -15.69
N ARG A 53 0.69 4.41 -15.00
CA ARG A 53 1.44 3.27 -15.54
C ARG A 53 0.54 2.11 -15.97
N ALA A 54 -0.78 2.27 -15.94
CA ALA A 54 -1.75 1.21 -16.21
C ALA A 54 -1.51 0.49 -17.54
N ALA A 55 -1.15 1.21 -18.61
CA ALA A 55 -0.87 0.60 -19.90
C ALA A 55 0.37 -0.32 -19.89
N GLN A 56 1.37 -0.03 -19.05
CA GLN A 56 2.56 -0.86 -18.89
C GLN A 56 2.27 -2.03 -17.94
N LEU A 57 1.49 -1.78 -16.89
CA LEU A 57 1.11 -2.79 -15.87
C LEU A 57 0.13 -3.83 -16.43
N PHE A 58 -0.91 -3.39 -17.13
CA PHE A 58 -2.05 -4.23 -17.51
C PHE A 58 -2.16 -4.45 -19.04
N GLY A 59 -1.32 -3.77 -19.83
CA GLY A 59 -1.46 -3.74 -21.28
C GLY A 59 -2.64 -2.86 -21.74
N THR A 60 -2.88 -2.80 -23.04
CA THR A 60 -3.83 -1.86 -23.66
C THR A 60 -5.25 -2.44 -23.88
N GLY A 61 -5.58 -3.58 -23.27
CA GLY A 61 -6.89 -4.23 -23.41
C GLY A 61 -7.56 -4.48 -22.05
N GLU A 62 -8.89 -4.33 -21.98
CA GLU A 62 -9.74 -4.28 -20.78
C GLU A 62 -9.77 -5.52 -19.87
N ALA A 63 -8.88 -6.50 -20.07
CA ALA A 63 -9.01 -7.81 -19.40
C ALA A 63 -7.84 -8.21 -18.49
N ALA A 64 -6.73 -7.47 -18.41
CA ALA A 64 -5.75 -7.73 -17.37
C ALA A 64 -6.16 -7.00 -16.09
N ALA A 65 -6.56 -7.77 -15.07
CA ALA A 65 -6.98 -7.22 -13.78
C ALA A 65 -5.81 -7.07 -12.79
N ILE A 66 -4.68 -7.70 -13.09
CA ILE A 66 -3.55 -7.82 -12.18
C ILE A 66 -2.24 -7.98 -12.95
N ALA A 67 -1.18 -7.33 -12.47
CA ALA A 67 0.19 -7.55 -12.89
C ALA A 67 0.94 -8.32 -11.79
N LEU A 68 1.83 -9.23 -12.19
CA LEU A 68 2.72 -9.98 -11.30
C LEU A 68 4.16 -9.71 -11.71
N PHE A 69 4.93 -9.12 -10.80
CA PHE A 69 6.37 -9.03 -10.93
C PHE A 69 7.05 -10.32 -10.47
N THR A 70 7.93 -10.83 -11.31
CA THR A 70 8.80 -11.98 -11.04
C THR A 70 10.24 -11.63 -11.38
N GLY A 71 11.21 -12.46 -10.99
CA GLY A 71 12.59 -12.21 -11.36
C GLY A 71 13.60 -13.15 -10.72
N PRO A 72 14.91 -12.94 -10.98
CA PRO A 72 15.98 -13.76 -10.44
C PRO A 72 16.03 -13.69 -8.91
N GLY A 73 16.38 -14.81 -8.27
CA GLY A 73 16.48 -14.91 -6.80
C GLY A 73 15.15 -15.03 -6.06
N CYS A 74 14.03 -15.08 -6.78
CA CYS A 74 12.71 -15.27 -6.19
C CYS A 74 12.32 -16.75 -6.08
N GLU A 75 12.38 -17.30 -4.87
CA GLU A 75 12.10 -18.74 -4.63
C GLU A 75 10.64 -19.12 -4.91
N THR A 76 9.71 -18.20 -4.69
CA THR A 76 8.26 -18.46 -4.76
C THR A 76 7.60 -17.95 -6.04
N CYS A 77 8.32 -17.29 -6.94
CA CYS A 77 7.72 -16.66 -8.13
C CYS A 77 7.03 -17.65 -9.06
N MET A 78 7.61 -18.84 -9.27
CA MET A 78 6.98 -19.88 -10.10
C MET A 78 5.67 -20.39 -9.47
N THR A 79 5.60 -20.47 -8.13
CA THR A 79 4.39 -20.88 -7.42
C THR A 79 3.34 -19.77 -7.52
N ALA A 80 3.72 -18.52 -7.26
CA ALA A 80 2.87 -17.34 -7.40
C ALA A 80 2.22 -17.23 -8.79
N GLU A 81 3.02 -17.40 -9.86
CA GLU A 81 2.52 -17.34 -11.23
C GLU A 81 1.52 -18.46 -11.52
N THR A 82 1.82 -19.69 -11.08
CA THR A 82 0.94 -20.85 -11.29
C THR A 82 -0.39 -20.69 -10.56
N GLU A 83 -0.34 -20.26 -9.30
CA GLU A 83 -1.52 -20.04 -8.47
C GLU A 83 -2.36 -18.87 -9.01
N LEU A 84 -1.73 -17.75 -9.37
CA LEU A 84 -2.41 -16.61 -9.94
C LEU A 84 -3.06 -16.95 -11.28
N GLN A 85 -2.38 -17.71 -12.15
CA GLN A 85 -2.94 -18.18 -13.41
C GLN A 85 -4.23 -18.99 -13.16
N ALA A 86 -4.22 -19.89 -12.19
CA ALA A 86 -5.39 -20.68 -11.83
C ALA A 86 -6.54 -19.81 -11.29
N VAL A 87 -6.25 -18.74 -10.55
CA VAL A 87 -7.27 -17.79 -10.03
C VAL A 87 -7.88 -16.99 -11.17
N VAL A 88 -7.07 -16.35 -12.01
CA VAL A 88 -7.59 -15.51 -13.11
C VAL A 88 -8.37 -16.33 -14.13
N GLU A 89 -7.98 -17.59 -14.38
CA GLU A 89 -8.76 -18.52 -15.21
C GLU A 89 -10.14 -18.83 -14.63
N ARG A 90 -10.24 -19.09 -13.32
CA ARG A 90 -11.54 -19.31 -12.65
C ARG A 90 -12.46 -18.09 -12.74
N LEU A 91 -11.88 -16.90 -12.66
CA LEU A 91 -12.62 -15.63 -12.67
C LEU A 91 -12.84 -15.05 -14.07
N GLY A 92 -12.27 -15.67 -15.12
CA GLY A 92 -12.35 -15.14 -16.49
C GLY A 92 -11.58 -13.83 -16.69
N LEU A 93 -10.55 -13.60 -15.87
CA LEU A 93 -9.66 -12.44 -15.93
C LEU A 93 -8.35 -12.82 -16.64
N ARG A 94 -7.49 -11.84 -16.90
CA ARG A 94 -6.10 -12.06 -17.32
C ARG A 94 -5.13 -11.48 -16.29
N MET A 95 -3.94 -12.07 -16.25
CA MET A 95 -2.78 -11.48 -15.59
C MET A 95 -1.76 -10.99 -16.62
N HIS A 96 -0.88 -10.09 -16.21
CA HIS A 96 0.32 -9.71 -16.95
C HIS A 96 1.55 -10.02 -16.09
N VAL A 97 2.49 -10.80 -16.62
CA VAL A 97 3.74 -11.13 -15.91
C VAL A 97 4.84 -10.20 -16.37
N LEU A 98 5.52 -9.57 -15.42
CA LEU A 98 6.61 -8.61 -15.63
C LEU A 98 7.88 -9.18 -15.02
N ASP A 99 8.83 -9.59 -15.86
CA ASP A 99 10.10 -10.14 -15.40
C ASP A 99 11.12 -9.03 -15.17
N THR A 100 11.56 -8.84 -13.93
CA THR A 100 12.52 -7.80 -13.52
C THR A 100 13.94 -8.00 -14.05
N SER A 101 14.24 -9.12 -14.73
CA SER A 101 15.45 -9.20 -15.57
C SER A 101 15.38 -8.31 -16.82
N GLU A 102 14.17 -7.88 -17.21
CA GLU A 102 13.95 -6.94 -18.30
C GLU A 102 14.03 -5.48 -17.79
N PRO A 103 14.79 -4.57 -18.43
CA PRO A 103 15.00 -3.22 -17.93
C PRO A 103 13.73 -2.40 -17.70
N GLY A 104 12.71 -2.58 -18.55
CA GLY A 104 11.44 -1.86 -18.43
C GLY A 104 10.64 -2.30 -17.20
N ALA A 105 10.60 -3.60 -16.94
CA ALA A 105 9.94 -4.16 -15.76
C ALA A 105 10.70 -3.80 -14.48
N GLN A 106 12.04 -3.85 -14.50
CA GLN A 106 12.87 -3.40 -13.37
C GLN A 106 12.61 -1.93 -13.02
N ALA A 107 12.60 -1.04 -14.02
CA ALA A 107 12.35 0.38 -13.79
C ALA A 107 10.97 0.62 -13.18
N LEU A 108 9.95 -0.10 -13.64
CA LEU A 108 8.59 0.00 -13.10
C LEU A 108 8.49 -0.57 -11.67
N PHE A 109 9.21 -1.66 -11.38
CA PHE A 109 9.29 -2.26 -10.04
C PHE A 109 9.90 -1.28 -9.03
N GLU A 110 10.99 -0.60 -9.41
CA GLU A 110 11.64 0.44 -8.60
C GLU A 110 10.76 1.69 -8.45
N GLU A 111 10.07 2.12 -9.51
CA GLU A 111 9.19 3.29 -9.48
C GLU A 111 8.00 3.09 -8.52
N LEU A 112 7.47 1.87 -8.44
CA LEU A 112 6.43 1.45 -7.49
C LEU A 112 6.96 1.15 -6.08
N ASP A 113 8.22 1.48 -5.82
CA ASP A 113 8.94 1.29 -4.55
C ASP A 113 8.93 -0.17 -4.06
N PHE A 114 8.84 -1.16 -4.97
CA PHE A 114 8.94 -2.56 -4.58
C PHE A 114 10.39 -2.96 -4.26
N ASP A 115 10.55 -3.79 -3.24
CA ASP A 115 11.83 -4.32 -2.77
C ASP A 115 11.85 -5.86 -2.66
N THR A 116 10.69 -6.48 -2.88
CA THR A 116 10.46 -7.91 -2.62
C THR A 116 9.71 -8.52 -3.78
N LEU A 117 10.18 -9.68 -4.25
CA LEU A 117 9.49 -10.52 -5.24
C LEU A 117 8.90 -11.79 -4.58
N PRO A 118 7.79 -12.34 -5.10
CA PRO A 118 6.94 -11.75 -6.13
C PRO A 118 6.21 -10.50 -5.61
N ALA A 119 5.75 -9.64 -6.51
CA ALA A 119 4.90 -8.50 -6.16
C ALA A 119 3.71 -8.39 -7.11
N TYR A 120 2.55 -7.99 -6.60
CA TYR A 120 1.32 -7.91 -7.36
C TYR A 120 0.81 -6.48 -7.42
N VAL A 121 0.26 -6.09 -8.56
CA VAL A 121 -0.36 -4.78 -8.77
C VAL A 121 -1.75 -4.98 -9.32
N MET A 122 -2.74 -4.33 -8.72
CA MET A 122 -4.10 -4.21 -9.22
C MET A 122 -4.42 -2.70 -9.35
N PRO A 123 -5.55 -2.32 -9.97
CA PRO A 123 -5.89 -0.90 -10.15
C PRO A 123 -5.97 -0.09 -8.85
N ASP A 124 -6.18 -0.75 -7.71
CA ASP A 124 -6.42 -0.09 -6.42
C ASP A 124 -5.41 -0.48 -5.31
N ARG A 125 -4.42 -1.34 -5.59
CA ARG A 125 -3.49 -1.82 -4.56
C ARG A 125 -2.20 -2.43 -5.10
N LEU A 126 -1.24 -2.49 -4.19
CA LEU A 126 0.05 -3.16 -4.33
C LEU A 126 0.18 -4.24 -3.24
N ILE A 127 0.76 -5.39 -3.58
CA ILE A 127 0.99 -6.49 -2.63
C ILE A 127 2.44 -6.95 -2.78
N ARG A 128 3.13 -7.09 -1.65
CA ARG A 128 4.53 -7.58 -1.58
C ARG A 128 4.56 -9.03 -1.08
N GLY A 129 5.43 -9.83 -1.69
CA GLY A 129 5.65 -11.23 -1.32
C GLY A 129 4.56 -12.17 -1.84
N HIS A 130 4.80 -13.47 -1.70
CA HIS A 130 3.86 -14.51 -2.12
C HIS A 130 2.51 -14.35 -1.41
N MET A 131 1.42 -14.49 -2.18
CA MET A 131 0.05 -14.37 -1.70
C MET A 131 -0.70 -15.67 -2.02
N PRO A 132 -1.33 -16.33 -1.03
CA PRO A 132 -2.10 -17.55 -1.29
C PRO A 132 -3.29 -17.31 -2.24
N ASP A 133 -3.64 -18.34 -3.01
CA ASP A 133 -4.68 -18.32 -4.04
C ASP A 133 -6.06 -17.85 -3.54
N PHE A 134 -6.50 -18.32 -2.37
CA PHE A 134 -7.80 -17.94 -1.80
C PHE A 134 -7.87 -16.45 -1.45
N VAL A 135 -6.74 -15.83 -1.10
CA VAL A 135 -6.67 -14.38 -0.84
C VAL A 135 -6.70 -13.60 -2.15
N LEU A 136 -6.01 -14.09 -3.17
CA LEU A 136 -6.05 -13.50 -4.51
C LEU A 136 -7.47 -13.55 -5.10
N GLU A 137 -8.20 -14.65 -4.87
CA GLU A 137 -9.59 -14.79 -5.28
C GLU A 137 -10.49 -13.74 -4.61
N ASP A 138 -10.35 -13.53 -3.29
CA ASP A 138 -11.09 -12.49 -2.56
C ASP A 138 -10.78 -11.06 -3.06
N TYR A 139 -9.55 -10.79 -3.51
CA TYR A 139 -9.16 -9.49 -4.03
C TYR A 139 -9.63 -9.22 -5.47
N LEU A 140 -9.77 -10.26 -6.27
CA LEU A 140 -10.12 -10.16 -7.69
C LEU A 140 -11.61 -10.42 -7.95
N ALA A 141 -12.34 -10.94 -6.96
CA ALA A 141 -13.79 -11.07 -7.03
C ALA A 141 -14.48 -9.70 -7.11
N PRO A 142 -15.58 -9.56 -7.89
CA PRO A 142 -16.34 -8.31 -8.03
C PRO A 142 -17.06 -7.84 -6.76
#